data_AF-A0A9D1HWE6-F1
#
_entry.id   AF-A0A9D1HWE6-F1
#
_cell.length_a   1.000
_cell.length_b   1.000
_cell.length_c   1.000
_cell.angle_alpha   90.00
_cell.angle_beta   90.00
_cell.angle_gamma   90.00
#
_symmetry.space_group_name_H-M   'P 1'
#
loop_
_entity.id
_entity.type
_entity.pdbx_description
1 polymer ?
#
loop_
_entity_poly.entity_id
_entity_poly.type
_entity_poly.pdbx_seq_one_letter_code
_entity_poly.pdbx_strand_id
1 'polypeptide(L)'
;MKEIGERLKETRESIGISIEEAAEDLKMRPSQIENIEAGNMEAFKDVFYLKYFIRDYSKYLGLDYEDMVDEFNEYLFDYTSKISIEDIKKAKKNALGKRKEEPKHIASPYTIERKRSFFIPPIVIYVGIGLLVLLIGYFIISNIERDDFTDDVVVMNDQVIR
;
A
#
# COMPACT_ATOMS: atom_id res chain seq x y z
N MET A 1 9.90 -6.63 33.47
CA MET A 1 9.43 -7.73 32.59
C MET A 1 9.94 -9.10 33.01
N LYS A 2 11.25 -9.30 33.23
CA LYS A 2 11.77 -10.62 33.67
C LYS A 2 11.10 -11.09 34.98
N GLU A 3 10.99 -10.19 35.96
CA GLU A 3 10.32 -10.45 37.26
C GLU A 3 8.85 -10.83 37.09
N ILE A 4 8.08 -10.05 36.30
CA ILE A 4 6.68 -10.39 35.94
C ILE A 4 6.57 -11.80 35.33
N GLY A 5 7.44 -12.13 34.37
CA GLY A 5 7.46 -13.44 33.71
C GLY A 5 7.78 -14.58 34.67
N GLU A 6 8.79 -14.39 35.53
CA GLU A 6 9.19 -15.35 36.57
C GLU A 6 8.05 -15.59 37.56
N ARG A 7 7.37 -14.53 38.03
CA ARG A 7 6.23 -14.65 38.96
C ARG A 7 5.06 -15.43 38.37
N LEU A 8 4.73 -15.20 37.10
CA LEU A 8 3.70 -15.96 36.39
C LEU A 8 4.09 -17.44 36.27
N LYS A 9 5.34 -17.71 35.87
CA LYS A 9 5.88 -19.06 35.74
C LYS A 9 5.85 -19.82 37.07
N GLU A 10 6.41 -19.22 38.12
CA GLU A 10 6.46 -19.82 39.46
C GLU A 10 5.07 -20.14 39.97
N THR A 11 4.11 -19.23 39.74
CA THR A 11 2.73 -19.47 40.15
C THR A 11 2.11 -20.63 39.38
N ARG A 12 2.24 -20.68 38.05
CA ARG A 12 1.76 -21.79 37.22
C ARG A 12 2.35 -23.13 37.68
N GLU A 13 3.67 -23.18 37.88
CA GLU A 13 4.36 -24.38 38.30
C GLU A 13 3.95 -24.81 39.71
N SER A 14 3.71 -23.86 40.62
CA SER A 14 3.28 -24.15 42.00
C SER A 14 1.89 -24.80 42.08
N ILE A 15 1.00 -24.51 41.13
CA ILE A 15 -0.34 -25.10 41.05
C ILE A 15 -0.40 -26.30 40.08
N GLY A 16 0.75 -26.69 39.51
CA GLY A 16 0.88 -27.90 38.70
C GLY A 16 0.28 -27.82 37.29
N ILE A 17 0.02 -26.62 36.77
CA ILE A 17 -0.57 -26.44 35.43
C ILE A 17 0.51 -26.50 34.36
N SER A 18 0.25 -27.21 33.27
CA SER A 18 1.17 -27.28 32.11
C SER A 18 1.07 -26.03 31.23
N ILE A 19 2.10 -25.78 30.41
CA ILE A 19 2.06 -24.67 29.45
C ILE A 19 0.94 -24.91 28.44
N GLU A 20 0.76 -26.14 28.00
CA GLU A 20 -0.24 -26.57 27.03
C GLU A 20 -1.67 -26.32 27.56
N GLU A 21 -1.93 -26.69 28.80
CA GLU A 21 -3.23 -26.49 29.47
C GLU A 21 -3.54 -24.99 29.66
N ALA A 22 -2.60 -24.21 30.19
CA ALA A 22 -2.77 -22.77 30.33
C ALA A 22 -3.02 -22.10 28.96
N ALA A 23 -2.29 -22.53 27.92
CA ALA A 23 -2.46 -22.02 26.57
C ALA A 23 -3.84 -22.36 25.99
N GLU A 24 -4.32 -23.58 26.19
CA GLU A 24 -5.65 -24.02 25.75
C GLU A 24 -6.77 -23.20 26.41
N ASP A 25 -6.74 -23.08 27.74
CA ASP A 25 -7.75 -22.36 28.52
C ASP A 25 -7.79 -20.87 28.18
N LEU A 26 -6.62 -20.26 28.01
CA LEU A 26 -6.48 -18.84 27.67
C LEU A 26 -6.64 -18.55 26.17
N LYS A 27 -6.82 -19.58 25.33
CA LYS A 27 -6.86 -19.47 23.86
C LYS A 27 -5.63 -18.77 23.29
N MET A 28 -4.48 -19.09 23.87
CA MET A 28 -3.16 -18.62 23.47
C MET A 28 -2.38 -19.76 22.83
N ARG A 29 -1.33 -19.43 22.08
CA ARG A 29 -0.37 -20.45 21.63
C ARG A 29 0.57 -20.79 22.81
N PRO A 30 1.03 -22.04 22.96
CA PRO A 30 2.04 -22.40 23.97
C PRO A 30 3.26 -21.48 23.93
N SER A 31 3.73 -21.14 22.73
CA SER A 31 4.84 -20.19 22.55
C SER A 31 4.56 -18.79 23.10
N GLN A 32 3.30 -18.34 23.19
CA GLN A 32 2.98 -17.06 23.80
C GLN A 32 3.11 -17.13 25.32
N ILE A 33 2.69 -18.23 25.95
CA ILE A 33 2.89 -18.46 27.39
C ILE A 33 4.38 -18.53 27.70
N GLU A 34 5.15 -19.31 26.95
CA GLU A 34 6.61 -19.40 27.09
C GLU A 34 7.29 -18.03 26.98
N ASN A 35 6.90 -17.22 25.99
CA ASN A 35 7.49 -15.89 25.80
C ASN A 35 7.10 -14.91 26.91
N ILE A 36 5.90 -15.01 27.50
CA ILE A 36 5.52 -14.22 28.67
C ILE A 36 6.37 -14.61 29.88
N GLU A 37 6.48 -15.91 30.15
CA GLU A 37 7.26 -16.45 31.27
C GLU A 37 8.75 -16.15 31.13
N ALA A 38 9.28 -16.12 29.90
CA ALA A 38 10.65 -15.70 29.60
C ALA A 38 10.85 -14.17 29.63
N GLY A 39 9.77 -13.39 29.75
CA GLY A 39 9.82 -11.92 29.65
C GLY A 39 10.22 -11.39 28.27
N ASN A 40 10.02 -12.18 27.21
CA ASN A 40 10.39 -11.83 25.84
C ASN A 40 9.31 -10.93 25.19
N MET A 41 9.43 -9.63 25.41
CA MET A 41 8.53 -8.63 24.84
C MET A 41 8.56 -8.54 23.31
N GLU A 42 9.71 -8.84 22.70
CA GLU A 42 9.91 -8.70 21.26
C GLU A 42 9.12 -9.74 20.45
N ALA A 43 8.71 -10.85 21.08
CA ALA A 43 7.85 -11.85 20.46
C ALA A 43 6.41 -11.37 20.21
N PHE A 44 6.01 -10.23 20.80
CA PHE A 44 4.66 -9.70 20.72
C PHE A 44 4.60 -8.55 19.71
N LYS A 45 3.49 -8.50 18.95
CA LYS A 45 3.26 -7.49 17.92
C LYS A 45 3.25 -6.07 18.48
N ASP A 46 2.61 -5.91 19.64
CA ASP A 46 2.58 -4.66 20.38
C ASP A 46 2.36 -4.92 21.87
N VAL A 47 2.60 -3.88 22.65
CA VAL A 47 2.56 -3.90 24.11
C VAL A 47 1.14 -4.00 24.67
N PHE A 48 0.12 -3.69 23.87
CA PHE A 48 -1.28 -3.83 24.29
C PHE A 48 -1.66 -5.30 24.37
N TYR A 49 -1.33 -6.10 23.35
CA TYR A 49 -1.56 -7.55 23.40
C TYR A 49 -0.85 -8.19 24.59
N LEU A 50 0.40 -7.82 24.83
CA LEU A 50 1.13 -8.35 25.98
C LEU A 50 0.47 -7.97 27.31
N LYS A 51 0.03 -6.70 27.47
CA LYS A 51 -0.72 -6.26 28.66
C LYS A 51 -1.98 -7.11 28.87
N TYR A 52 -2.73 -7.38 27.81
CA TYR A 52 -3.94 -8.21 27.86
C TYR A 52 -3.61 -9.64 28.28
N PHE A 53 -2.54 -10.23 27.73
CA PHE A 53 -2.14 -11.59 28.08
C PHE A 53 -1.65 -11.69 29.52
N ILE A 54 -0.85 -10.73 30.01
CA ILE A 54 -0.44 -10.68 31.42
C ILE A 54 -1.68 -10.63 32.32
N ARG A 55 -2.62 -9.73 32.02
CA ARG A 55 -3.87 -9.61 32.79
C ARG A 55 -4.66 -10.92 32.84
N ASP A 56 -4.92 -11.52 31.69
CA ASP A 56 -5.76 -12.71 31.60
C ASP A 56 -5.06 -13.93 32.21
N TYR A 57 -3.74 -14.03 32.05
CA TYR A 57 -2.95 -15.09 32.67
C TYR A 57 -2.87 -14.93 34.19
N SER A 58 -2.68 -13.72 34.71
CA SER A 58 -2.74 -13.45 36.16
C SER A 58 -4.09 -13.82 36.76
N LYS A 59 -5.19 -13.49 36.07
CA LYS A 59 -6.55 -13.90 36.50
C LYS A 59 -6.70 -15.41 36.55
N TYR A 60 -6.24 -16.09 35.51
CA TYR A 60 -6.29 -17.55 35.43
C TYR A 60 -5.49 -18.23 36.56
N LEU A 61 -4.32 -17.68 36.89
CA LEU A 61 -3.47 -18.18 37.97
C LEU A 61 -3.92 -17.74 39.39
N GLY A 62 -5.00 -16.97 39.51
CA GLY A 62 -5.48 -16.46 40.80
C GLY A 62 -4.59 -15.40 41.45
N LEU A 63 -3.73 -14.74 40.66
CA LEU A 63 -2.94 -13.60 41.11
C LEU A 63 -3.78 -12.32 41.13
N ASP A 64 -3.33 -11.32 41.89
CA ASP A 64 -3.85 -9.97 41.78
C ASP A 64 -3.45 -9.39 40.41
N TYR A 65 -4.42 -9.39 39.48
CA TYR A 65 -4.17 -8.93 38.12
C TYR A 65 -4.01 -7.41 38.02
N GLU A 66 -4.52 -6.64 38.98
CA GLU A 66 -4.39 -5.18 38.99
C GLU A 66 -2.95 -4.82 39.30
N ASP A 67 -2.39 -5.41 40.36
CA ASP A 67 -0.98 -5.28 40.72
C ASP A 67 -0.05 -5.71 39.57
N MET A 68 -0.32 -6.87 38.95
CA MET A 68 0.50 -7.38 37.83
C MET A 68 0.46 -6.46 36.61
N VAL A 69 -0.69 -5.85 36.33
CA VAL A 69 -0.85 -4.88 35.25
C VAL A 69 -0.16 -3.57 35.57
N ASP A 70 -0.19 -3.12 36.82
CA ASP A 70 0.45 -1.88 37.25
C ASP A 70 1.98 -2.02 37.25
N GLU A 71 2.52 -3.14 37.72
CA GLU A 71 3.94 -3.47 37.58
C GLU A 71 4.39 -3.47 36.11
N PHE A 72 3.56 -4.01 35.22
CA PHE A 72 3.82 -3.95 33.78
C PHE A 72 3.79 -2.53 33.22
N ASN A 73 2.87 -1.67 33.69
CA ASN A 73 2.78 -0.28 33.27
C ASN A 73 3.99 0.54 33.74
N GLU A 74 4.45 0.31 34.96
CA GLU A 74 5.66 0.94 35.50
C GLU A 74 6.90 0.50 34.71
N TYR A 75 7.03 -0.79 34.42
CA TYR A 75 8.09 -1.30 33.55
C TYR A 75 8.07 -0.64 32.15
N LEU A 76 6.88 -0.49 31.55
CA LEU A 76 6.71 0.18 30.26
C LEU A 76 7.08 1.67 30.33
N PHE A 77 6.70 2.35 31.40
CA PHE A 77 7.06 3.74 31.62
C PHE A 77 8.58 3.89 31.68
N ASP A 78 9.26 3.08 32.49
CA ASP A 78 10.73 3.10 32.59
C ASP A 78 11.42 2.77 31.27
N TYR A 79 10.88 1.81 30.52
CA TYR A 79 11.39 1.44 29.20
C TYR A 79 11.27 2.59 28.19
N THR A 80 10.13 3.28 28.17
CA THR A 80 9.86 4.36 27.22
C THR A 80 10.45 5.71 27.63
N SER A 81 10.61 5.96 28.93
CA SER A 81 11.23 7.17 29.49
C SER A 81 12.70 7.30 29.14
N LYS A 82 13.37 6.16 28.88
CA LYS A 82 14.76 6.10 28.40
C LYS A 82 14.91 6.55 26.95
N ILE A 83 13.82 6.73 26.21
CA ILE A 83 13.85 7.18 24.82
C ILE A 83 13.93 8.71 24.79
N SER A 84 14.97 9.27 24.19
CA SER A 84 15.09 10.73 24.07
C SER A 84 13.97 11.29 23.17
N ILE A 85 13.50 12.50 23.46
CA ILE A 85 12.53 13.22 22.60
C ILE A 85 13.07 13.37 21.16
N GLU A 86 14.39 13.42 21.00
CA GLU A 86 15.06 13.48 19.70
C GLU A 86 14.93 12.19 18.90
N ASP A 87 15.04 11.03 19.56
CA ASP A 87 14.85 9.72 18.93
C ASP A 87 13.40 9.51 18.51
N ILE A 88 12.44 9.95 19.33
CA ILE A 88 11.01 9.95 18.98
C ILE A 88 10.78 10.83 17.75
N LYS A 89 11.36 12.03 17.70
CA LYS A 89 11.26 12.93 16.53
C LYS A 89 11.91 12.32 15.28
N LYS A 90 13.07 11.67 15.42
CA LYS A 90 13.80 11.01 14.33
C LYS A 90 13.03 9.81 13.79
N ALA A 91 12.50 8.95 14.66
CA ALA A 91 11.64 7.83 14.30
C ALA A 91 10.35 8.32 13.60
N LYS A 92 9.71 9.37 14.13
CA LYS A 92 8.53 9.99 13.49
C LYS A 92 8.87 10.58 12.12
N LYS A 93 10.00 11.27 11.97
CA LYS A 93 10.49 11.80 10.68
C LYS A 93 10.76 10.68 9.67
N ASN A 94 11.35 9.58 10.11
CA ASN A 94 11.64 8.42 9.26
C ASN A 94 10.36 7.65 8.87
N ALA A 95 9.42 7.49 9.81
CA ALA A 95 8.11 6.89 9.53
C ALA A 95 7.26 7.77 8.59
N LEU A 96 7.27 9.09 8.79
CA LEU A 96 6.66 10.06 7.87
C LEU A 96 7.37 10.10 6.51
N GLY A 97 8.69 9.86 6.48
CA GLY A 97 9.49 9.77 5.26
C GLY A 97 9.14 8.52 4.44
N LYS A 98 9.03 7.35 5.07
CA LYS A 98 8.57 6.10 4.42
C LYS A 98 7.12 6.16 3.94
N ARG A 99 6.28 7.03 4.54
CA ARG A 99 4.87 7.23 4.15
C ARG A 99 4.69 8.19 2.97
N LYS A 100 5.76 8.84 2.49
CA LYS A 100 5.72 9.78 1.36
C LYS A 100 5.86 9.11 -0.01
N GLU A 101 6.24 7.83 -0.07
CA GLU A 101 6.15 7.04 -1.29
C GLU A 101 4.78 6.35 -1.30
N GLU A 102 3.90 6.82 -2.19
CA GLU A 102 2.45 6.54 -2.34
C GLU A 102 1.49 7.25 -1.39
N PRO A 103 1.02 8.47 -1.75
CA PRO A 103 -0.27 8.93 -1.27
C PRO A 103 -1.36 8.10 -1.95
N LYS A 104 -1.87 7.05 -1.28
CA LYS A 104 -3.25 6.64 -1.50
C LYS A 104 -4.11 7.82 -1.07
N HIS A 105 -4.46 8.68 -2.03
CA HIS A 105 -5.44 9.75 -1.82
C HIS A 105 -6.70 9.11 -1.26
N ILE A 106 -6.96 9.31 0.03
CA ILE A 106 -8.23 8.99 0.65
C ILE A 106 -9.19 10.10 0.23
N ALA A 107 -9.58 10.11 -1.04
CA ALA A 107 -10.70 10.92 -1.50
C ALA A 107 -11.97 10.29 -0.92
N SER A 108 -12.85 11.09 -0.31
CA SER A 108 -14.17 10.58 0.03
C SER A 108 -14.84 10.09 -1.26
N PRO A 109 -15.66 9.03 -1.22
CA PRO A 109 -16.39 8.57 -2.41
C PRO A 109 -17.29 9.67 -3.03
N TYR A 110 -17.53 10.76 -2.29
CA TYR A 110 -18.34 11.90 -2.68
C TYR A 110 -17.55 13.12 -3.19
N THR A 111 -16.21 13.10 -3.12
CA THR A 111 -15.32 14.19 -3.59
C THR A 111 -14.37 13.74 -4.69
N ILE A 112 -14.70 12.63 -5.38
CA ILE A 112 -13.91 12.18 -6.53
C ILE A 112 -14.15 13.16 -7.68
N GLU A 113 -13.30 14.17 -7.80
CA GLU A 113 -13.19 14.94 -9.03
C GLU A 113 -12.55 14.04 -10.08
N ARG A 114 -13.40 13.38 -10.87
CA ARG A 114 -12.98 12.56 -12.00
C ARG A 114 -12.34 13.51 -13.03
N LYS A 115 -11.01 13.66 -13.00
CA LYS A 115 -10.26 14.44 -13.99
C LYS A 115 -10.64 13.90 -15.36
N ARG A 116 -11.43 14.69 -16.09
CA ARG A 116 -12.00 14.35 -17.39
C ARG A 116 -10.84 14.03 -18.33
N SER A 117 -10.64 12.75 -18.64
CA SER A 117 -9.74 12.36 -19.71
C SER A 117 -10.18 13.10 -20.97
N PHE A 118 -9.22 13.70 -21.68
CA PHE A 118 -9.46 14.55 -22.85
C PHE A 118 -10.50 13.93 -23.79
N PHE A 119 -11.72 14.47 -23.74
CA PHE A 119 -12.80 14.09 -24.63
C PHE A 119 -12.57 14.87 -25.92
N ILE A 120 -11.76 14.30 -26.82
CA ILE A 120 -11.57 14.88 -28.15
C ILE A 120 -12.93 14.80 -28.84
N PRO A 121 -13.58 15.93 -29.15
CA PRO A 121 -14.91 15.90 -29.76
C PRO A 121 -14.82 15.17 -31.11
N PRO A 122 -15.83 14.37 -31.50
CA PRO A 122 -15.81 13.60 -32.74
C PRO A 122 -15.48 14.44 -33.98
N ILE A 123 -15.83 15.72 -33.94
CA ILE A 123 -15.51 16.72 -34.98
C ILE A 123 -14.02 16.79 -35.29
N VAL A 124 -13.15 16.75 -34.27
CA VAL A 124 -11.68 16.82 -34.47
C VAL A 124 -11.18 15.56 -35.18
N ILE A 125 -11.78 14.41 -34.91
CA ILE A 125 -11.47 13.14 -35.58
C ILE A 125 -11.89 13.22 -37.06
N TYR A 126 -13.11 13.71 -37.35
CA TYR A 126 -13.59 13.88 -38.72
C TYR A 126 -12.75 14.88 -39.54
N VAL A 127 -12.31 15.98 -38.93
CA VAL A 127 -11.40 16.96 -39.57
C VAL A 127 -10.06 16.33 -39.93
N GLY A 128 -9.49 15.52 -39.01
CA GLY A 128 -8.25 14.79 -39.27
C GLY A 128 -8.37 13.79 -40.42
N ILE A 129 -9.46 13.03 -40.48
CA ILE A 129 -9.73 12.09 -41.57
C ILE A 129 -9.89 12.84 -42.91
N GLY A 130 -10.59 13.97 -42.93
CA GLY A 130 -10.76 14.78 -44.14
C GLY A 130 -9.43 15.31 -44.70
N LEU A 131 -8.56 15.81 -43.83
CA LEU A 131 -7.21 16.26 -44.22
C LEU A 131 -6.36 15.11 -44.79
N LEU A 132 -6.47 13.91 -44.20
CA LEU A 132 -5.75 12.73 -44.66
C LEU A 132 -6.21 12.30 -46.07
N VAL A 133 -7.52 12.34 -46.35
CA VAL A 133 -8.07 12.05 -47.69
C VAL A 133 -7.61 13.08 -48.72
N LEU A 134 -7.60 14.38 -48.37
CA LEU A 134 -7.11 15.43 -49.26
C LEU A 134 -5.63 15.27 -49.60
N LEU A 135 -4.80 14.91 -48.61
CA LEU A 135 -3.37 14.64 -48.84
C LEU A 135 -3.15 13.44 -49.75
N ILE A 136 -3.91 12.36 -49.57
CA ILE A 136 -3.85 11.18 -50.44
C ILE A 136 -4.31 11.55 -51.86
N GLY A 137 -5.40 12.30 -52.01
CA GLY A 137 -5.89 12.75 -53.31
C GLY A 137 -4.89 13.64 -54.03
N TYR A 138 -4.28 14.61 -53.32
CA TYR A 138 -3.20 15.44 -53.85
C TYR A 138 -2.00 14.60 -54.28
N PHE A 139 -1.60 13.62 -53.46
CA PHE A 139 -0.50 12.71 -53.79
C PHE A 139 -0.78 11.91 -55.05
N ILE A 140 -2.00 11.40 -55.24
CA ILE A 140 -2.40 10.68 -56.46
C ILE A 140 -2.34 11.60 -57.69
N ILE A 141 -2.94 12.79 -57.63
CA ILE A 141 -2.91 13.76 -58.76
C ILE A 141 -1.47 14.14 -59.11
N SER A 142 -0.65 14.44 -58.10
CA SER A 142 0.76 14.81 -58.29
C SER A 142 1.62 13.68 -58.86
N ASN A 143 1.22 12.42 -58.68
CA ASN A 143 1.90 11.26 -59.26
C ASN A 143 1.34 10.85 -60.63
N ILE A 144 0.11 11.22 -60.98
CA ILE A 144 -0.51 10.92 -62.29
C ILE A 144 0.00 11.86 -63.40
N GLU A 145 0.37 13.11 -63.09
CA GLU A 145 0.90 14.05 -64.10
C GLU A 145 2.32 13.69 -64.61
N ARG A 146 2.82 12.49 -64.30
CA ARG A 146 4.14 12.00 -64.72
C ARG A 146 4.10 10.82 -65.70
N ASP A 147 2.96 10.19 -65.96
CA ASP A 147 2.84 9.08 -66.91
C ASP A 147 1.56 9.21 -67.74
N ASP A 148 1.71 9.70 -68.98
CA ASP A 148 1.01 9.22 -70.21
C ASP A 148 1.47 10.12 -71.38
N PHE A 149 2.64 9.87 -71.96
CA PHE A 149 2.94 8.97 -73.09
C PHE A 149 2.47 9.46 -74.47
N THR A 150 3.46 9.48 -75.36
CA THR A 150 3.54 9.87 -76.77
C THR A 150 2.69 9.01 -77.73
N ASP A 151 2.50 9.61 -78.92
CA ASP A 151 2.16 9.06 -80.24
C ASP A 151 0.67 8.82 -80.59
N ASP A 152 0.13 9.66 -81.48
CA ASP A 152 -0.10 9.19 -82.85
C ASP A 152 -0.37 10.35 -83.84
N VAL A 153 0.33 10.26 -84.97
CA VAL A 153 0.29 11.16 -86.13
C VAL A 153 -0.94 10.86 -86.98
N VAL A 154 -1.74 11.89 -87.32
CA VAL A 154 -2.57 11.88 -88.54
C VAL A 154 -2.47 13.23 -89.25
N VAL A 155 -1.79 13.22 -90.40
CA VAL A 155 -1.76 14.27 -91.42
C VAL A 155 -3.01 14.18 -92.30
N MET A 156 -3.64 15.32 -92.63
CA MET A 156 -4.37 15.64 -93.88
C MET A 156 -4.81 17.13 -93.79
N ASN A 157 -4.12 18.08 -94.42
CA ASN A 157 -4.20 18.56 -95.81
C ASN A 157 -5.35 19.56 -96.13
N ASP A 158 -4.92 20.76 -96.54
CA ASP A 158 -5.50 21.80 -97.43
C ASP A 158 -6.94 22.32 -97.29
N GLN A 159 -7.04 23.62 -96.98
CA GLN A 159 -7.66 24.61 -97.89
C GLN A 159 -7.02 26.00 -97.69
N VAL A 160 -6.53 26.56 -98.80
CA VAL A 160 -5.95 27.90 -98.98
C VAL A 160 -7.06 28.93 -99.29
N ILE A 161 -6.71 30.22 -99.15
CA ILE A 161 -7.23 31.43 -99.83
C ILE A 161 -8.26 32.26 -99.03
N ARG A 162 -7.80 33.37 -98.44
CA ARG A 162 -8.04 34.72 -98.98
C ARG A 162 -7.03 35.74 -98.48
#